data_AF-A0A5N9H740-F1
#
_entry.id   AF-A0A5N9H740-F1
#
_cell.length_a   1.000
_cell.length_b   1.000
_cell.length_c   1.000
_cell.angle_alpha   90.00
_cell.angle_beta   90.00
_cell.angle_gamma   90.00
#
_symmetry.space_group_name_H-M   'P 1'
#
loop_
_entity.id
_entity.type
_entity.pdbx_description
1 polymer ?
#
loop_
_entity_poly.entity_id
_entity_poly.type
_entity_poly.pdbx_seq_one_letter_code
_entity_poly.pdbx_strand_id
1 'polypeptide(L)'
;MRKRKIRGYVFYALCLTAVALGLLMLAALLYNVLSEGLSRLSWDFITNFPSRFPERAGIHAAILGSIYVVSIAGVVAFSLGVGAAIYLEEYAKKGTFASFIQLNIANLAGVPSIVYGILGLEIFVRIMELGKSVIAGGLTLALLVLPIVIIASQEAIRAVPPSLKEGGFALGATKWQVVRRLVLPYAFPGILTGAILAVSRAVGETAPLIVMGALTFVPFAPDGPMSRFTVLPIQIFNWVSRPQEGFHVAAAAGIIVLLVVLLSMNAFAVFLRHKFQKGTQW
;
A
#
# COMPACT_ATOMS: atom_id res chain seq x y z
N MET A 1 25.99 39.58 -7.90
CA MET A 1 24.57 39.12 -7.95
C MET A 1 24.16 38.43 -9.26
N ARG A 2 24.56 38.92 -10.45
CA ARG A 2 24.14 38.36 -11.77
C ARG A 2 24.53 36.88 -12.00
N LYS A 3 25.75 36.46 -11.63
CA LYS A 3 26.20 35.05 -11.73
C LYS A 3 25.40 34.06 -10.85
N ARG A 4 24.95 34.50 -9.66
CA ARG A 4 24.10 33.69 -8.77
C ARG A 4 22.68 33.52 -9.35
N LYS A 5 22.10 34.58 -9.92
CA LYS A 5 20.80 34.50 -10.61
C LYS A 5 20.87 33.58 -11.83
N ILE A 6 21.92 33.67 -12.66
CA ILE A 6 22.10 32.78 -13.82
C ILE A 6 22.22 31.31 -13.39
N ARG A 7 23.04 30.99 -12.37
CA ARG A 7 23.12 29.62 -11.83
C ARG A 7 21.78 29.11 -11.30
N GLY A 8 20.99 29.98 -10.66
CA GLY A 8 19.64 29.66 -10.22
C GLY A 8 18.68 29.35 -11.36
N TYR A 9 18.68 30.15 -12.42
CA TYR A 9 17.86 29.88 -13.62
C TYR A 9 18.28 28.60 -14.34
N VAL A 10 19.59 28.33 -14.45
CA VAL A 10 20.09 27.08 -15.04
C VAL A 10 19.65 25.87 -14.22
N PHE A 11 19.79 25.93 -12.89
CA PHE A 11 19.33 24.86 -12.01
C PHE A 11 17.81 24.64 -12.11
N TYR A 12 17.02 25.72 -12.10
CA TYR A 12 15.57 25.65 -12.27
C TYR A 12 15.19 25.05 -13.62
N ALA A 13 15.84 25.48 -14.71
CA ALA A 13 15.60 24.92 -16.04
C ALA A 13 15.93 23.42 -16.10
N LEU A 14 17.04 22.99 -15.48
CA LEU A 14 17.39 21.56 -15.39
C LEU A 14 16.36 20.75 -14.58
N CYS A 15 15.88 21.28 -13.46
CA CYS A 15 14.82 20.62 -12.68
C CYS A 15 13.52 20.54 -13.48
N LEU A 16 13.14 21.61 -14.18
CA LEU A 16 11.91 21.65 -14.97
C LEU A 16 11.98 20.69 -16.16
N THR A 17 13.11 20.63 -16.87
CA THR A 17 13.29 19.69 -17.98
C THR A 17 13.30 18.25 -17.51
N ALA A 18 13.92 17.94 -16.36
CA ALA A 18 13.89 16.61 -15.77
C ALA A 18 12.45 16.17 -15.41
N VAL A 19 11.67 17.05 -14.77
CA VAL A 19 10.25 16.77 -14.45
C VAL A 19 9.41 16.63 -15.73
N ALA A 20 9.60 17.51 -16.71
CA ALA A 20 8.88 17.44 -17.99
C ALA A 20 9.18 16.15 -18.74
N LEU A 21 10.44 15.73 -18.80
CA LEU A 21 10.83 14.45 -19.42
C LEU A 21 10.19 13.27 -18.70
N GLY A 22 10.17 13.27 -17.36
CA GLY A 22 9.51 12.23 -16.58
C GLY A 22 7.99 12.15 -16.86
N LEU A 23 7.31 13.31 -16.91
CA LEU A 23 5.89 13.38 -17.24
C LEU A 23 5.60 12.95 -18.68
N LEU A 24 6.45 13.30 -19.63
CA LEU A 24 6.33 12.87 -21.03
C LEU A 24 6.52 11.37 -21.17
N MET A 25 7.51 10.78 -20.50
CA MET A 25 7.71 9.32 -20.49
C MET A 25 6.52 8.60 -19.86
N LEU A 26 5.98 9.12 -18.76
CA LEU A 26 4.77 8.58 -18.14
C LEU A 26 3.57 8.66 -19.08
N ALA A 27 3.35 9.80 -19.73
CA ALA A 27 2.27 9.98 -20.69
C ALA A 27 2.40 9.04 -21.89
N ALA A 28 3.62 8.84 -22.41
CA ALA A 28 3.89 7.89 -23.49
C ALA A 28 3.60 6.44 -23.04
N LEU A 29 3.99 6.06 -21.82
CA LEU A 29 3.73 4.74 -21.28
C LEU A 29 2.22 4.50 -21.10
N LEU A 30 1.49 5.48 -20.54
CA LEU A 30 0.04 5.40 -20.42
C LEU A 30 -0.65 5.31 -21.78
N TYR A 31 -0.18 6.08 -22.77
CA TYR A 31 -0.69 6.01 -24.13
C TYR A 31 -0.53 4.61 -24.72
N ASN A 32 0.67 4.02 -24.64
CA ASN A 32 0.94 2.66 -25.14
C ASN A 32 0.08 1.61 -24.43
N VAL A 33 -0.01 1.68 -23.10
CA VAL A 33 -0.83 0.74 -22.32
C VAL A 33 -2.30 0.83 -22.70
N LEU A 34 -2.83 2.05 -22.88
CA LEU A 34 -4.23 2.25 -23.25
C LEU A 34 -4.49 1.79 -24.68
N SER A 35 -3.63 2.15 -25.65
CA SER A 35 -3.83 1.80 -27.05
C SER A 35 -3.78 0.29 -27.29
N GLU A 36 -2.85 -0.41 -26.65
CA GLU A 36 -2.71 -1.87 -26.78
C GLU A 36 -3.75 -2.61 -25.92
N GLY A 37 -3.92 -2.20 -24.66
CA GLY A 37 -4.70 -2.94 -23.67
C GLY A 37 -6.21 -2.82 -23.81
N LEU A 38 -6.73 -1.71 -24.34
CA LEU A 38 -8.19 -1.51 -24.50
C LEU A 38 -8.83 -2.58 -25.39
N SER A 39 -8.11 -3.05 -26.41
CA SER A 39 -8.59 -4.07 -27.35
C SER A 39 -8.87 -5.44 -26.68
N ARG A 40 -8.16 -5.74 -25.58
CA ARG A 40 -8.22 -7.02 -24.87
C ARG A 40 -9.13 -6.99 -23.65
N LEU A 41 -9.59 -5.81 -23.25
CA LEU A 41 -10.44 -5.60 -22.08
C LEU A 41 -11.86 -6.08 -22.37
N SER A 42 -12.14 -7.32 -21.98
CA SER A 42 -13.46 -7.95 -22.10
C SER A 42 -13.88 -8.56 -20.78
N TRP A 43 -15.17 -8.88 -20.64
CA TRP A 43 -15.63 -9.63 -19.46
C TRP A 43 -14.87 -10.96 -19.36
N ASP A 44 -14.69 -11.66 -20.47
CA ASP A 44 -13.90 -12.89 -20.51
C ASP A 44 -12.48 -12.73 -19.98
N PHE A 45 -11.83 -11.58 -20.18
CA PHE A 45 -10.51 -11.32 -19.59
C PHE A 45 -10.54 -11.25 -18.06
N ILE A 46 -11.60 -10.70 -17.48
CA ILE A 46 -11.76 -10.49 -16.04
C ILE A 46 -12.22 -11.78 -15.34
N THR A 47 -13.08 -12.59 -15.96
CA THR A 47 -13.59 -13.85 -15.39
C THR A 47 -12.70 -15.05 -15.65
N ASN A 48 -11.95 -15.11 -16.75
CA ASN A 48 -11.15 -16.28 -17.04
C ASN A 48 -9.89 -16.37 -16.18
N PHE A 49 -9.44 -17.60 -15.99
CA PHE A 49 -8.17 -17.91 -15.36
C PHE A 49 -6.98 -17.64 -16.30
N PRO A 50 -5.76 -17.48 -15.76
CA PRO A 50 -4.59 -17.35 -16.59
C PRO A 50 -4.39 -18.61 -17.45
N SER A 51 -4.02 -18.41 -18.70
CA SER A 51 -3.83 -19.48 -19.68
C SER A 51 -2.43 -19.44 -20.27
N ARG A 52 -1.99 -20.57 -20.84
CA ARG A 52 -0.77 -20.65 -21.67
C ARG A 52 -0.98 -20.06 -23.07
N PHE A 53 -2.25 -19.88 -23.47
CA PHE A 53 -2.63 -19.27 -24.73
C PHE A 53 -3.09 -17.83 -24.47
N PRO A 54 -2.46 -16.81 -25.09
CA PRO A 54 -2.77 -15.40 -24.83
C PRO A 54 -4.24 -15.02 -25.03
N GLU A 55 -4.89 -15.63 -26.03
CA GLU A 55 -6.26 -15.33 -26.43
C GLU A 55 -7.27 -15.71 -25.32
N ARG A 56 -6.92 -16.70 -24.50
CA ARG A 56 -7.76 -17.20 -23.40
C ARG A 56 -7.27 -16.78 -22.02
N ALA A 57 -6.13 -16.09 -21.94
CA ALA A 57 -5.56 -15.73 -20.66
C ALA A 57 -6.38 -14.62 -19.97
N GLY A 58 -6.91 -14.90 -18.78
CA GLY A 58 -7.57 -13.91 -17.94
C GLY A 58 -6.84 -13.63 -16.63
N ILE A 59 -7.35 -12.67 -15.87
CA ILE A 59 -6.75 -12.14 -14.63
C ILE A 59 -7.54 -12.50 -13.36
N HIS A 60 -8.55 -13.36 -13.45
CA HIS A 60 -9.50 -13.59 -12.35
C HIS A 60 -8.82 -14.00 -11.04
N ALA A 61 -7.93 -15.00 -11.09
CA ALA A 61 -7.17 -15.46 -9.93
C ALA A 61 -6.29 -14.35 -9.32
N ALA A 62 -5.72 -13.49 -10.16
CA ALA A 62 -4.85 -12.40 -9.75
C ALA A 62 -5.62 -11.26 -9.09
N ILE A 63 -6.84 -10.95 -9.56
CA ILE A 63 -7.73 -9.97 -8.91
C ILE A 63 -8.08 -10.45 -7.51
N LEU A 64 -8.61 -11.67 -7.39
CA LEU A 64 -9.03 -12.21 -6.10
C LEU A 64 -7.86 -12.35 -5.13
N GLY A 65 -6.72 -12.86 -5.59
CA GLY A 65 -5.51 -12.95 -4.78
C GLY A 65 -5.03 -11.57 -4.31
N SER A 66 -5.08 -10.55 -5.16
CA SER A 66 -4.73 -9.17 -4.77
C SER A 66 -5.67 -8.63 -3.69
N ILE A 67 -6.98 -8.80 -3.87
CA ILE A 67 -7.99 -8.35 -2.90
C ILE A 67 -7.75 -9.00 -1.54
N TYR A 68 -7.57 -10.32 -1.48
CA TYR A 68 -7.36 -11.00 -0.21
C TYR A 68 -6.05 -10.59 0.47
N VAL A 69 -4.94 -10.58 -0.27
CA VAL A 69 -3.62 -10.22 0.28
C VAL A 69 -3.62 -8.79 0.81
N VAL A 70 -4.15 -7.83 0.03
CA VAL A 70 -4.23 -6.42 0.41
C VAL A 70 -5.18 -6.22 1.58
N SER A 71 -6.29 -6.95 1.63
CA SER A 71 -7.24 -6.88 2.76
C SER A 71 -6.59 -7.35 4.06
N ILE A 72 -5.89 -8.50 4.03
CA ILE A 72 -5.16 -9.01 5.20
C ILE A 72 -4.07 -8.01 5.61
N ALA A 73 -3.27 -7.53 4.65
CA ALA A 73 -2.23 -6.56 4.91
C ALA A 73 -2.78 -5.29 5.56
N GLY A 74 -3.88 -4.76 5.01
CA GLY A 74 -4.55 -3.57 5.51
C GLY A 74 -5.11 -3.75 6.92
N VAL A 75 -5.84 -4.84 7.19
CA VAL A 75 -6.43 -5.10 8.52
C VAL A 75 -5.34 -5.24 9.58
N VAL A 76 -4.29 -6.01 9.29
CA VAL A 76 -3.19 -6.25 10.23
C VAL A 76 -2.38 -4.98 10.45
N ALA A 77 -1.98 -4.29 9.38
CA ALA A 77 -1.18 -3.07 9.48
C ALA A 77 -1.95 -1.93 10.13
N PHE A 78 -3.26 -1.77 9.83
CA PHE A 78 -4.12 -0.79 10.48
C PHE A 78 -4.22 -1.07 11.98
N SER A 79 -4.58 -2.30 12.36
CA SER A 79 -4.82 -2.64 13.77
C SER A 79 -3.54 -2.51 14.60
N LEU A 80 -2.43 -3.10 14.13
CA LEU A 80 -1.16 -3.06 14.85
C LEU A 80 -0.52 -1.67 14.77
N GLY A 81 -0.59 -1.01 13.62
CA GLY A 81 0.04 0.29 13.41
C GLY A 81 -0.62 1.41 14.19
N VAL A 82 -1.96 1.45 14.19
CA VAL A 82 -2.73 2.41 14.99
C VAL A 82 -2.56 2.13 16.47
N GLY A 83 -2.60 0.85 16.89
CA GLY A 83 -2.35 0.46 18.28
C GLY A 83 -0.96 0.89 18.77
N ALA A 84 0.07 0.66 17.98
CA ALA A 84 1.44 1.09 18.28
C ALA A 84 1.55 2.61 18.35
N ALA A 85 0.90 3.35 17.43
CA ALA A 85 0.91 4.81 17.44
C ALA A 85 0.22 5.39 18.69
N ILE A 86 -0.95 4.85 19.08
CA ILE A 86 -1.64 5.24 20.31
C ILE A 86 -0.74 4.99 21.52
N TYR A 87 -0.13 3.81 21.59
CA TYR A 87 0.76 3.48 22.69
C TYR A 87 1.96 4.44 22.75
N LEU A 88 2.63 4.69 21.62
CA LEU A 88 3.83 5.53 21.58
C LEU A 88 3.56 7.01 21.85
N GLU A 89 2.43 7.55 21.40
CA GLU A 89 2.13 8.98 21.57
C GLU A 89 1.41 9.28 22.88
N GLU A 90 0.46 8.43 23.29
CA GLU A 90 -0.35 8.73 24.46
C GLU A 90 0.19 8.02 25.70
N TYR A 91 0.65 6.76 25.62
CA TYR A 91 0.98 5.97 26.81
C TYR A 91 2.47 5.90 27.15
N ALA A 92 3.35 5.89 26.15
CA ALA A 92 4.76 5.67 26.34
C ALA A 92 5.39 6.85 27.08
N LYS A 93 6.18 6.54 28.11
CA LYS A 93 7.01 7.55 28.77
C LYS A 93 8.16 7.93 27.84
N LYS A 94 8.47 9.22 27.73
CA LYS A 94 9.67 9.70 27.06
C LYS A 94 10.88 9.07 27.74
N GLY A 95 11.61 8.22 27.02
CA GLY A 95 12.70 7.42 27.58
C GLY A 95 13.38 6.56 26.52
N THR A 96 14.46 5.89 26.91
CA THR A 96 15.32 5.11 26.01
C THR A 96 14.57 4.02 25.24
N PHE A 97 13.61 3.35 25.87
CA PHE A 97 12.80 2.32 25.22
C PHE A 97 11.90 2.87 24.10
N ALA A 98 11.23 4.00 24.34
CA ALA A 98 10.38 4.64 23.34
C ALA A 98 11.24 5.14 22.15
N SER A 99 12.39 5.75 22.42
CA SER A 99 13.33 6.17 21.39
C SER A 99 13.89 4.99 20.59
N PHE A 100 14.19 3.86 21.25
CA PHE A 100 14.64 2.64 20.58
C PHE A 100 13.57 2.09 19.62
N ILE A 101 12.30 2.01 20.05
CA ILE A 101 11.20 1.59 19.18
C ILE A 101 11.03 2.55 17.99
N GLN A 102 11.08 3.86 18.22
CA GLN A 102 10.99 4.86 17.16
C GLN A 102 12.13 4.74 16.14
N LEU A 103 13.36 4.52 16.60
CA LEU A 103 14.51 4.28 15.72
C LEU A 103 14.30 3.04 14.85
N ASN A 104 13.77 1.96 15.41
CA ASN A 104 13.48 0.74 14.63
C ASN A 104 12.37 0.97 13.61
N ILE A 105 11.30 1.69 13.97
CA ILE A 105 10.22 2.04 13.02
C ILE A 105 10.77 2.87 11.86
N ALA A 106 11.61 3.87 12.16
CA ALA A 106 12.26 4.70 11.14
C ALA A 106 13.20 3.88 10.25
N ASN A 107 13.99 2.97 10.83
CA ASN A 107 14.86 2.07 10.07
C ASN A 107 14.05 1.14 9.16
N LEU A 108 12.96 0.56 9.65
CA LEU A 108 12.06 -0.30 8.86
C LEU A 108 11.50 0.43 7.63
N ALA A 109 11.15 1.71 7.74
CA ALA A 109 10.68 2.50 6.60
C ALA A 109 11.73 2.65 5.48
N GLY A 110 13.03 2.53 5.82
CA GLY A 110 14.15 2.59 4.87
C GLY A 110 14.61 1.24 4.31
N VAL A 111 14.06 0.12 4.81
CA VAL A 111 14.47 -1.22 4.37
C VAL A 111 13.95 -1.52 2.96
N PRO A 112 14.79 -2.03 2.03
CA PRO A 112 14.35 -2.45 0.70
C PRO A 112 13.26 -3.53 0.75
N SER A 113 12.26 -3.45 -0.13
CA SER A 113 11.09 -4.34 -0.11
C SER A 113 11.43 -5.83 -0.27
N ILE A 114 12.54 -6.17 -0.93
CA ILE A 114 13.01 -7.55 -1.06
C ILE A 114 13.35 -8.22 0.28
N VAL A 115 13.86 -7.45 1.24
CA VAL A 115 14.23 -7.97 2.57
C VAL A 115 12.99 -8.45 3.31
N TYR A 116 11.87 -7.72 3.20
CA TYR A 116 10.59 -8.15 3.74
C TYR A 116 10.11 -9.46 3.11
N GLY A 117 10.38 -9.69 1.82
CA GLY A 117 10.07 -10.97 1.16
C GLY A 117 10.84 -12.16 1.76
N ILE A 118 12.14 -11.97 2.03
CA ILE A 118 12.98 -13.01 2.67
C ILE A 118 12.50 -13.26 4.10
N LEU A 119 12.20 -12.20 4.87
CA LEU A 119 11.65 -12.33 6.21
C LEU A 119 10.28 -13.04 6.20
N GLY A 120 9.42 -12.71 5.24
CA GLY A 120 8.12 -13.35 5.07
C GLY A 120 8.23 -14.84 4.74
N LEU A 121 9.19 -15.20 3.87
CA LEU A 121 9.52 -16.60 3.58
C LEU A 121 9.95 -17.34 4.85
N GLU A 122 10.86 -16.77 5.62
CA GLU A 122 11.41 -17.48 6.78
C GLU A 122 10.38 -17.57 7.92
N ILE A 123 9.76 -16.44 8.28
CA ILE A 123 8.86 -16.36 9.43
C ILE A 123 7.51 -17.01 9.11
N PHE A 124 6.85 -16.58 8.04
CA PHE A 124 5.46 -16.99 7.79
C PHE A 124 5.37 -18.32 7.05
N VAL A 125 6.20 -18.53 6.03
CA VAL A 125 6.12 -19.74 5.20
C VAL A 125 6.77 -20.94 5.90
N ARG A 126 7.94 -20.75 6.52
CA ARG A 126 8.71 -21.85 7.13
C ARG A 126 8.46 -22.01 8.62
N ILE A 127 8.75 -21.00 9.44
CA ILE A 127 8.65 -21.11 10.91
C ILE A 127 7.20 -21.32 11.36
N MET A 128 6.26 -20.56 10.80
CA MET A 128 4.84 -20.68 11.11
C MET A 128 4.09 -21.70 10.24
N GLU A 129 4.80 -22.38 9.33
CA GLU A 129 4.26 -23.42 8.43
C GLU A 129 2.99 -23.00 7.65
N LEU A 130 2.79 -21.70 7.39
CA LEU A 130 1.61 -21.21 6.67
C LEU A 130 1.64 -21.54 5.17
N GLY A 131 2.78 -22.03 4.68
CA GLY A 131 3.00 -22.28 3.26
C GLY A 131 2.99 -21.00 2.42
N LYS A 132 3.07 -21.15 1.09
CA LYS A 132 3.01 -20.05 0.11
C LYS A 132 1.55 -19.59 -0.09
N SER A 133 0.93 -19.18 1.00
CA SER A 133 -0.50 -18.92 1.10
C SER A 133 -0.84 -17.43 1.10
N VAL A 134 -2.10 -17.13 0.81
CA VAL A 134 -2.66 -15.76 0.85
C VAL A 134 -2.34 -15.07 2.18
N ILE A 135 -2.49 -15.79 3.30
CA ILE A 135 -2.21 -15.22 4.63
C ILE A 135 -0.73 -14.90 4.83
N ALA A 136 0.18 -15.78 4.40
CA ALA A 136 1.62 -15.52 4.47
C ALA A 136 2.00 -14.29 3.61
N GLY A 137 1.42 -14.18 2.41
CA GLY A 137 1.58 -13.00 1.56
C GLY A 137 1.04 -11.71 2.17
N GLY A 138 -0.17 -11.77 2.74
CA GLY A 138 -0.80 -10.64 3.43
C GLY A 138 0.00 -10.17 4.64
N LEU A 139 0.49 -11.09 5.47
CA LEU A 139 1.34 -10.77 6.62
C LEU A 139 2.70 -10.20 6.19
N THR A 140 3.28 -10.71 5.10
CA THR A 140 4.53 -10.19 4.53
C THR A 140 4.36 -8.74 4.08
N LEU A 141 3.28 -8.43 3.35
CA LEU A 141 2.98 -7.04 2.98
C LEU A 141 2.62 -6.19 4.19
N ALA A 142 1.94 -6.74 5.19
CA ALA A 142 1.63 -6.03 6.42
C ALA A 142 2.90 -5.50 7.08
N LEU A 143 3.95 -6.32 7.19
CA LEU A 143 5.26 -5.89 7.74
C LEU A 143 5.87 -4.72 6.96
N LEU A 144 5.76 -4.75 5.63
CA LEU A 144 6.28 -3.69 4.76
C LEU A 144 5.55 -2.36 4.97
N VAL A 145 4.21 -2.39 5.09
CA VAL A 145 3.41 -1.16 5.21
C VAL A 145 3.23 -0.69 6.66
N LEU A 146 3.47 -1.55 7.64
CA LEU A 146 3.34 -1.26 9.06
C LEU A 146 4.06 0.03 9.50
N PRO A 147 5.35 0.27 9.20
CA PRO A 147 6.02 1.51 9.63
C PRO A 147 5.36 2.76 9.06
N ILE A 148 4.82 2.69 7.83
CA ILE A 148 4.12 3.81 7.19
C ILE A 148 2.83 4.12 7.97
N VAL A 149 2.05 3.09 8.32
CA VAL A 149 0.82 3.26 9.09
C VAL A 149 1.12 3.81 10.50
N ILE A 150 2.17 3.32 11.16
CA ILE A 150 2.57 3.81 12.49
C ILE A 150 2.90 5.30 12.42
N ILE A 151 3.83 5.68 11.55
CA ILE A 151 4.29 7.08 11.44
C ILE A 151 3.12 8.01 11.12
N ALA A 152 2.31 7.66 10.13
CA ALA A 152 1.17 8.50 9.75
C ALA A 152 0.12 8.62 10.87
N SER A 153 -0.08 7.55 11.64
CA SER A 153 -0.98 7.56 12.79
C SER A 153 -0.42 8.40 13.95
N GLN A 154 0.89 8.36 14.20
CA GLN A 154 1.54 9.20 15.21
C GLN A 154 1.40 10.68 14.87
N GLU A 155 1.66 11.06 13.62
CA GLU A 155 1.52 12.46 13.17
C GLU A 155 0.06 12.95 13.28
N ALA A 156 -0.91 12.08 12.98
CA ALA A 156 -2.32 12.40 13.16
C ALA A 156 -2.70 12.60 14.65
N ILE A 157 -2.15 11.80 15.56
CA ILE A 157 -2.36 11.94 17.00
C ILE A 157 -1.67 13.20 17.55
N ARG A 158 -0.44 13.49 17.10
CA ARG A 158 0.30 14.70 17.48
C ARG A 158 -0.38 15.99 17.04
N ALA A 159 -1.12 15.95 15.94
CA ALA A 159 -1.89 17.10 15.44
C ALA A 159 -3.11 17.46 16.32
N VAL A 160 -3.47 16.63 17.30
CA VAL A 160 -4.55 16.91 18.24
C VAL A 160 -4.13 18.04 19.19
N PRO A 161 -4.90 19.15 19.28
CA PRO A 161 -4.58 20.27 20.16
C PRO A 161 -4.41 19.83 21.62
N PRO A 162 -3.33 20.24 22.32
CA PRO A 162 -3.12 19.90 23.73
C PRO A 162 -4.28 20.36 24.64
N SER A 163 -4.87 21.52 24.34
CA SER A 163 -6.02 22.08 25.06
C SER A 163 -7.23 21.14 25.11
N LEU A 164 -7.46 20.35 24.06
CA LEU A 164 -8.55 19.37 24.03
C LEU A 164 -8.31 18.26 25.06
N LYS A 165 -7.06 17.81 25.19
CA LYS A 165 -6.67 16.78 26.15
C LYS A 165 -6.71 17.31 27.58
N GLU A 166 -6.16 18.50 27.81
CA GLU A 166 -6.16 19.19 29.10
C GLU A 166 -7.59 19.47 29.59
N GLY A 167 -8.49 19.90 28.71
CA GLY A 167 -9.91 20.08 29.03
C GLY A 167 -10.59 18.78 29.46
N GLY A 168 -10.28 17.66 28.80
CA GLY A 168 -10.76 16.33 29.21
C GLY A 168 -10.27 15.96 30.62
N PHE A 169 -8.97 16.17 30.91
CA PHE A 169 -8.41 15.91 32.23
C PHE A 169 -9.00 16.83 33.31
N ALA A 170 -9.26 18.10 33.00
CA ALA A 170 -9.88 19.05 33.93
C ALA A 170 -11.30 18.65 34.35
N LEU A 171 -12.03 17.96 33.47
CA LEU A 171 -13.35 17.37 33.77
C LEU A 171 -13.26 16.03 34.54
N GLY A 172 -12.07 15.62 34.97
CA GLY A 172 -11.83 14.36 35.69
C GLY A 172 -11.83 13.12 34.79
N ALA A 173 -11.73 13.27 33.46
CA ALA A 173 -11.69 12.13 32.56
C ALA A 173 -10.37 11.36 32.71
N THR A 174 -10.46 10.02 32.68
CA THR A 174 -9.28 9.16 32.67
C THR A 174 -8.56 9.25 31.33
N LYS A 175 -7.28 8.90 31.31
CA LYS A 175 -6.46 8.85 30.09
C LYS A 175 -7.11 8.04 28.96
N TRP A 176 -7.70 6.88 29.28
CA TRP A 176 -8.42 6.07 28.30
C TRP A 176 -9.67 6.78 27.76
N GLN A 177 -10.41 7.50 28.61
CA GLN A 177 -11.58 8.27 28.17
C GLN A 177 -11.17 9.41 27.25
N VAL A 178 -10.11 10.15 27.57
CA VAL A 178 -9.55 11.21 26.71
C VAL A 178 -9.11 10.64 25.37
N VAL A 179 -8.34 9.55 25.37
CA VAL A 179 -7.88 8.90 24.13
C VAL A 179 -9.04 8.42 23.27
N ARG A 180 -10.00 7.70 23.86
CA ARG A 180 -11.11 7.10 23.12
C ARG A 180 -12.14 8.12 22.63
N ARG A 181 -12.44 9.17 23.41
CA ARG A 181 -13.55 10.10 23.12
C ARG A 181 -13.10 11.41 22.49
N LEU A 182 -11.85 11.83 22.68
CA LEU A 182 -11.35 13.11 22.18
C LEU A 182 -10.25 12.90 21.13
N VAL A 183 -9.16 12.22 21.50
CA VAL A 183 -7.96 12.09 20.65
C VAL A 183 -8.25 11.25 19.41
N LEU A 184 -8.78 10.03 19.58
CA LEU A 184 -9.02 9.12 18.47
C LEU A 184 -10.02 9.67 17.46
N PRO A 185 -11.21 10.16 17.85
CA PRO A 185 -12.15 10.74 16.90
C PRO A 185 -11.57 11.95 16.14
N TYR A 186 -10.75 12.78 16.81
CA TYR A 186 -10.10 13.92 16.19
C TYR A 186 -9.01 13.50 15.19
N ALA A 187 -8.16 12.54 15.57
CA ALA A 187 -7.06 12.04 14.74
C ALA A 187 -7.52 11.08 13.63
N PHE A 188 -8.71 10.48 13.75
CA PHE A 188 -9.18 9.39 12.88
C PHE A 188 -9.12 9.71 11.37
N PRO A 189 -9.52 10.90 10.87
CA PRO A 189 -9.41 11.22 9.45
C PRO A 189 -7.95 11.25 8.96
N GLY A 190 -7.02 11.69 9.82
CA GLY A 190 -5.58 11.67 9.55
C GLY A 190 -5.03 10.24 9.52
N ILE A 191 -5.38 9.44 10.53
CA ILE A 191 -5.02 8.01 10.62
C ILE A 191 -5.49 7.26 9.38
N LEU A 192 -6.76 7.43 8.98
CA LEU A 192 -7.34 6.81 7.80
C LEU A 192 -6.56 7.19 6.54
N THR A 193 -6.25 8.48 6.35
CA THR A 193 -5.48 8.94 5.19
C THR A 193 -4.12 8.24 5.12
N GLY A 194 -3.41 8.16 6.24
CA GLY A 194 -2.14 7.45 6.33
C GLY A 194 -2.25 5.97 5.99
N ALA A 195 -3.23 5.28 6.57
CA ALA A 195 -3.48 3.87 6.32
C ALA A 195 -3.85 3.59 4.85
N ILE A 196 -4.69 4.43 4.26
CA ILE A 196 -5.08 4.35 2.84
C ILE A 196 -3.87 4.44 1.92
N LEU A 197 -2.98 5.41 2.15
CA LEU A 197 -1.78 5.59 1.33
C LEU A 197 -0.83 4.39 1.48
N ALA A 198 -0.72 3.85 2.69
CA ALA A 198 0.08 2.66 2.97
C ALA A 198 -0.47 1.42 2.23
N VAL A 199 -1.78 1.18 2.29
CA VAL A 199 -2.44 0.07 1.57
C VAL A 199 -2.33 0.24 0.06
N SER A 200 -2.48 1.46 -0.45
CA SER A 200 -2.32 1.77 -1.88
C SER A 200 -0.92 1.47 -2.39
N ARG A 201 0.10 1.70 -1.54
CA ARG A 201 1.45 1.25 -1.83
C ARG A 201 1.53 -0.28 -1.88
N ALA A 202 0.98 -0.99 -0.89
CA ALA A 202 0.99 -2.47 -0.86
C ALA A 202 0.36 -3.10 -2.11
N VAL A 203 -0.72 -2.53 -2.67
CA VAL A 203 -1.35 -3.02 -3.92
C VAL A 203 -0.34 -3.07 -5.09
N GLY A 204 0.59 -2.12 -5.13
CA GLY A 204 1.62 -2.02 -6.17
C GLY A 204 2.93 -2.74 -5.85
N GLU A 205 3.10 -3.32 -4.66
CA GLU A 205 4.35 -3.99 -4.26
C GLU A 205 4.35 -5.46 -4.72
N THR A 206 5.45 -5.86 -5.36
CA THR A 206 5.56 -7.18 -6.03
C THR A 206 6.79 -7.95 -5.58
N ALA A 207 7.91 -7.24 -5.41
CA ALA A 207 9.19 -7.79 -5.00
C ALA A 207 9.12 -8.68 -3.74
N PRO A 208 8.51 -8.25 -2.61
CA PRO A 208 8.44 -9.09 -1.42
C PRO A 208 7.68 -10.39 -1.68
N LEU A 209 6.60 -10.34 -2.45
CA LEU A 209 5.75 -11.51 -2.73
C LEU A 209 6.43 -12.50 -3.66
N ILE A 210 7.13 -12.02 -4.69
CA ILE A 210 7.93 -12.87 -5.59
C ILE A 210 9.01 -13.60 -4.80
N VAL A 211 9.72 -12.88 -3.92
CA VAL A 211 10.82 -13.45 -3.11
C VAL A 211 10.31 -14.39 -2.03
N MET A 212 9.15 -14.10 -1.43
CA MET A 212 8.46 -15.04 -0.54
C MET A 212 8.05 -16.34 -1.27
N GLY A 213 8.00 -16.31 -2.60
CA GLY A 213 7.74 -17.46 -3.44
C GLY A 213 6.28 -17.60 -3.87
N ALA A 214 5.54 -16.47 -3.94
CA ALA A 214 4.23 -16.42 -4.57
C ALA A 214 4.31 -16.92 -6.01
N LEU A 215 3.24 -17.58 -6.46
CA LEU A 215 3.24 -18.26 -7.75
C LEU A 215 3.02 -17.26 -8.90
N THR A 216 3.80 -17.43 -9.96
CA THR A 216 3.69 -16.64 -11.20
C THR A 216 2.58 -17.11 -12.13
N PHE A 217 2.03 -18.31 -11.88
CA PHE A 217 0.92 -18.88 -12.63
C PHE A 217 0.04 -19.73 -11.71
N VAL A 218 -1.22 -19.33 -11.55
CA VAL A 218 -2.21 -20.02 -10.71
C VAL A 218 -3.51 -20.17 -11.49
N PRO A 219 -3.86 -21.38 -11.98
CA PRO A 219 -5.04 -21.60 -12.82
C PRO A 219 -6.34 -21.78 -12.00
N PHE A 220 -6.35 -21.38 -10.73
CA PHE A 220 -7.49 -21.49 -9.83
C PHE A 220 -7.61 -20.23 -8.96
N ALA A 221 -8.81 -19.98 -8.45
CA ALA A 221 -9.03 -18.88 -7.52
C ALA A 221 -8.63 -19.31 -6.11
N PRO A 222 -8.16 -18.37 -5.26
CA PRO A 222 -7.98 -18.66 -3.85
C PRO A 222 -9.35 -18.86 -3.17
N ASP A 223 -9.62 -20.10 -2.73
CA ASP A 223 -10.86 -20.47 -2.04
C ASP A 223 -10.81 -20.21 -0.51
N GLY A 224 -9.66 -19.76 0.00
CA GLY A 224 -9.47 -19.47 1.42
C GLY A 224 -8.09 -18.90 1.77
N PRO A 225 -7.86 -18.50 3.04
CA PRO A 225 -6.63 -17.80 3.45
C PRO A 225 -5.36 -18.66 3.35
N MET A 226 -5.48 -19.99 3.40
CA MET A 226 -4.34 -20.92 3.25
C MET A 226 -4.08 -21.34 1.79
N SER A 227 -4.94 -20.90 0.86
CA SER A 227 -4.78 -21.24 -0.56
C SER A 227 -3.55 -20.57 -1.17
N ARG A 228 -3.00 -21.20 -2.21
CA ARG A 228 -1.96 -20.58 -3.03
C ARG A 228 -2.56 -19.47 -3.87
N PHE A 229 -1.77 -18.46 -4.17
CA PHE A 229 -2.26 -17.26 -4.83
C PHE A 229 -1.25 -16.68 -5.80
N THR A 230 -1.78 -15.77 -6.63
CA THR A 230 -1.01 -14.80 -7.39
C THR A 230 -1.69 -13.43 -7.24
N VAL A 231 -0.97 -12.37 -7.56
CA VAL A 231 -1.50 -11.00 -7.52
C VAL A 231 -1.34 -10.34 -8.88
N LEU A 232 -2.15 -9.32 -9.14
CA LEU A 232 -2.19 -8.61 -10.43
C LEU A 232 -0.78 -8.19 -10.89
N PRO A 233 0.05 -7.56 -10.04
CA PRO A 233 1.37 -7.14 -10.49
C PRO A 233 2.32 -8.30 -10.83
N ILE A 234 2.23 -9.44 -10.13
CA ILE A 234 3.03 -10.64 -10.45
C ILE A 234 2.60 -11.21 -11.79
N GLN A 235 1.29 -11.27 -12.03
CA GLN A 235 0.73 -11.76 -13.28
C GLN A 235 1.14 -10.88 -14.47
N ILE A 236 1.06 -9.56 -14.31
CA ILE A 236 1.53 -8.58 -15.31
C ILE A 236 3.01 -8.77 -15.58
N PHE A 237 3.85 -8.85 -14.53
CA PHE A 237 5.29 -9.08 -14.68
C PHE A 237 5.59 -10.38 -15.43
N ASN A 238 4.87 -11.46 -15.13
CA ASN A 238 5.01 -12.74 -15.83
C ASN A 238 4.69 -12.61 -17.32
N TRP A 239 3.68 -11.86 -17.69
CA TRP A 239 3.28 -11.67 -19.09
C TRP A 239 4.20 -10.73 -19.86
N VAL A 240 4.67 -9.64 -19.25
CA VAL A 240 5.66 -8.74 -19.87
C VAL A 240 6.98 -9.45 -20.14
N SER A 241 7.35 -10.43 -19.32
CA SER A 241 8.58 -11.21 -19.48
C SER A 241 8.47 -12.33 -20.52
N ARG A 242 7.31 -12.54 -21.14
CA ARG A 242 7.11 -13.54 -22.19
C ARG A 242 7.36 -12.94 -23.56
N PRO A 243 7.95 -13.69 -24.51
CA PRO A 243 8.28 -13.18 -25.84
C PRO A 243 7.09 -13.07 -26.80
N GLN A 244 5.91 -13.62 -26.46
CA GLN A 244 4.76 -13.57 -27.36
C GLN A 244 4.00 -12.24 -27.26
N GLU A 245 3.83 -11.56 -28.40
CA GLU A 245 3.03 -10.33 -28.58
C GLU A 245 1.68 -10.36 -27.85
N GLY A 246 0.93 -11.46 -27.95
CA GLY A 246 -0.37 -11.59 -27.30
C GLY A 246 -0.33 -11.47 -25.77
N PHE A 247 0.79 -11.85 -25.12
CA PHE A 247 0.95 -11.66 -23.68
C PHE A 247 1.30 -10.21 -23.32
N HIS A 248 1.96 -9.45 -24.20
CA HIS A 248 2.16 -8.01 -24.00
C HIS A 248 0.82 -7.26 -24.02
N VAL A 249 -0.07 -7.61 -24.95
CA VAL A 249 -1.44 -7.07 -25.00
C VAL A 249 -2.23 -7.43 -23.74
N ALA A 250 -2.15 -8.70 -23.28
CA ALA A 250 -2.78 -9.13 -22.03
C ALA A 250 -2.20 -8.41 -20.80
N ALA A 251 -0.89 -8.16 -20.78
CA ALA A 251 -0.23 -7.39 -19.74
C ALA A 251 -0.71 -5.94 -19.73
N ALA A 252 -0.80 -5.28 -20.89
CA ALA A 252 -1.33 -3.93 -21.02
C ALA A 252 -2.76 -3.84 -20.47
N ALA A 253 -3.64 -4.78 -20.83
CA ALA A 253 -4.99 -4.86 -20.27
C ALA A 253 -4.98 -5.09 -18.75
N GLY A 254 -4.08 -5.94 -18.25
CA GLY A 254 -3.87 -6.15 -16.82
C GLY A 254 -3.44 -4.87 -16.08
N ILE A 255 -2.56 -4.07 -16.67
CA ILE A 255 -2.13 -2.76 -16.13
C ILE A 255 -3.30 -1.80 -16.06
N ILE A 256 -4.15 -1.74 -17.10
CA ILE A 256 -5.37 -0.90 -17.07
C ILE A 256 -6.26 -1.30 -15.90
N VAL A 257 -6.50 -2.61 -15.71
CA VAL A 257 -7.32 -3.08 -14.58
C VAL A 257 -6.69 -2.74 -13.24
N LEU A 258 -5.37 -2.93 -13.08
CA LEU A 258 -4.65 -2.54 -11.87
C LEU A 258 -4.78 -1.04 -11.58
N LEU A 259 -4.64 -0.19 -12.60
CA LEU A 259 -4.81 1.26 -12.48
C LEU A 259 -6.25 1.62 -12.07
N VAL A 260 -7.26 1.02 -12.69
CA VAL A 260 -8.67 1.22 -12.33
C VAL A 260 -8.92 0.81 -10.88
N VAL A 261 -8.42 -0.34 -10.44
CA VAL A 261 -8.56 -0.82 -9.05
C VAL A 261 -7.89 0.17 -8.09
N LEU A 262 -6.66 0.58 -8.37
CA LEU A 262 -5.89 1.49 -7.53
C LEU A 262 -6.59 2.86 -7.42
N LEU A 263 -7.00 3.45 -8.55
CA LEU A 263 -7.72 4.72 -8.59
C LEU A 263 -9.07 4.64 -7.88
N SER A 264 -9.83 3.55 -8.08
CA SER A 264 -11.13 3.34 -7.43
C SER A 264 -10.96 3.20 -5.92
N MET A 265 -9.96 2.44 -5.46
CA MET A 265 -9.66 2.26 -4.04
C MET A 265 -9.26 3.60 -3.41
N ASN A 266 -8.40 4.38 -4.06
CA ASN A 266 -8.01 5.71 -3.60
C ASN A 266 -9.18 6.70 -3.58
N ALA A 267 -10.02 6.70 -4.61
CA ALA A 267 -11.20 7.55 -4.67
C ALA A 267 -12.19 7.21 -3.56
N PHE A 268 -12.50 5.93 -3.35
CA PHE A 268 -13.35 5.46 -2.26
C PHE A 268 -12.79 5.86 -0.89
N ALA A 269 -11.49 5.72 -0.73
CA ALA A 269 -10.78 6.09 0.48
C ALA A 269 -10.83 7.61 0.78
N VAL A 270 -10.64 8.46 -0.24
CA VAL A 270 -10.81 9.91 -0.14
C VAL A 270 -12.25 10.30 0.18
N PHE A 271 -13.23 9.63 -0.44
CA PHE A 271 -14.64 9.81 -0.12
C PHE A 271 -14.93 9.50 1.36
N LEU A 272 -14.40 8.37 1.86
CA LEU A 272 -14.55 7.97 3.26
C LEU A 272 -13.97 9.03 4.21
N ARG A 273 -12.77 9.55 3.91
CA ARG A 273 -12.15 10.66 4.65
C ARG A 273 -13.04 11.90 4.70
N HIS A 274 -13.56 12.34 3.55
CA HIS A 274 -14.42 13.53 3.50
C HIS A 274 -15.67 13.39 4.37
N LYS A 275 -16.27 12.20 4.40
CA LYS A 275 -17.43 11.93 5.26
C LYS A 275 -17.08 12.05 6.75
N PHE A 276 -15.93 11.53 7.17
CA PHE A 276 -15.50 11.60 8.57
C PHE A 276 -14.97 12.97 9.00
N GLN A 277 -14.41 13.77 8.10
CA GLN A 277 -13.96 15.15 8.42
C GLN A 277 -15.12 16.12 8.70
N LYS A 278 -16.30 15.91 8.10
CA LYS A 278 -17.47 16.77 8.33
C LYS A 278 -18.05 16.66 9.75
N GLY A 279 -17.72 15.62 10.50
CA GLY A 279 -18.21 15.41 11.87
C GLY A 279 -17.36 16.05 12.98
N THR A 280 -16.23 16.68 12.64
CA THR A 280 -15.20 17.07 13.63
C THR A 280 -14.91 18.58 13.68
N GLN A 281 -15.73 19.42 13.04
CA GLN A 281 -15.69 20.86 13.25
C GLN A 281 -16.36 21.18 14.59
N TRP A 282 -15.54 21.33 15.63
CA TRP A 282 -15.90 21.95 16.91
C TRP A 282 -15.29 23.34 16.97
#